data_AF-A0A7S4AKJ9-F1
#
_entry.id   AF-A0A7S4AKJ9-F1
#
_cell.length_a   1.000
_cell.length_b   1.000
_cell.length_c   1.000
_cell.angle_alpha   90.00
_cell.angle_beta   90.00
_cell.angle_gamma   90.00
#
_symmetry.space_group_name_H-M   'P 1'
#
loop_
_entity.id
_entity.type
_entity.pdbx_description
1 polymer ?
#
loop_
_entity_poly.entity_id
_entity_poly.type
_entity_poly.pdbx_seq_one_letter_code
_entity_poly.pdbx_strand_id
1 'polypeptide(L)'
;NLLLFAPLSTRNSELKTLFPIALCHTGVHVGAVIALGAGAVSFAHIVKASEPVITCLMNYLFLGQVLPLPVYLTLLPIIGGVAIASMKELSFTVLALASAMLSNVSSSARGVLSKKTMSGKKIGENLDAQNLYAVLTAMSTLVLIPAMLAIEGTGFFSAFKSTVAAGDFTNKSLAVLLGLGGASYYAYNEVAFLALGKVNP
;
A
#
# COMPACT_ATOMS: atom_id res chain seq x y z
N ASN A 1 -7.63 -11.10 -24.95
CA ASN A 1 -6.90 -10.28 -23.96
C ASN A 1 -7.72 -9.19 -23.26
N LEU A 2 -9.05 -9.20 -23.41
CA LEU A 2 -10.01 -8.46 -22.56
C LEU A 2 -10.55 -9.32 -21.40
N LEU A 3 -9.83 -10.40 -21.03
CA LEU A 3 -10.22 -11.35 -20.00
C LEU A 3 -9.77 -10.93 -18.58
N LEU A 4 -9.10 -9.78 -18.45
CA LEU A 4 -8.69 -9.17 -17.18
C LEU A 4 -9.87 -8.67 -16.32
N PHE A 5 -11.02 -8.48 -16.96
CA PHE A 5 -12.32 -8.30 -16.33
C PHE A 5 -13.23 -9.50 -16.56
N ALA A 6 -12.67 -10.72 -16.62
CA ALA A 6 -13.50 -11.88 -16.30
C ALA A 6 -14.16 -11.51 -14.95
N PRO A 7 -15.50 -11.41 -14.90
CA PRO A 7 -16.17 -10.93 -13.69
C PRO A 7 -15.61 -11.81 -12.60
N LEU A 8 -14.95 -11.19 -11.60
CA LEU A 8 -14.48 -11.83 -10.36
C LEU A 8 -15.31 -13.07 -10.20
N SER A 9 -14.76 -14.26 -10.53
CA SER A 9 -15.59 -15.44 -10.60
C SER A 9 -16.25 -15.47 -9.23
N THR A 10 -17.58 -15.33 -9.22
CA THR A 10 -18.40 -15.03 -8.03
C THR A 10 -18.45 -16.22 -7.08
N ARG A 11 -17.36 -17.01 -7.05
CA ARG A 11 -17.02 -17.99 -6.06
C ARG A 11 -16.65 -17.23 -4.80
N ASN A 12 -17.56 -17.28 -3.84
CA ASN A 12 -17.38 -16.77 -2.47
C ASN A 12 -16.01 -17.12 -1.84
N SER A 13 -15.35 -18.20 -2.27
CA SER A 13 -13.99 -18.59 -1.84
C SER A 13 -12.89 -17.63 -2.27
N GLU A 14 -12.97 -17.07 -3.48
CA GLU A 14 -11.96 -16.13 -4.00
C GLU A 14 -12.08 -14.80 -3.27
N LEU A 15 -13.29 -14.28 -3.12
CA LEU A 15 -13.58 -13.07 -2.34
C LEU A 15 -13.12 -13.20 -0.89
N LYS A 16 -13.38 -14.33 -0.22
CA LYS A 16 -12.92 -14.58 1.16
C LYS A 16 -11.39 -14.53 1.29
N THR A 17 -10.66 -14.83 0.23
CA THR A 17 -9.19 -14.79 0.23
C THR A 17 -8.66 -13.41 -0.14
N LEU A 18 -9.25 -12.77 -1.16
CA LEU A 18 -8.76 -11.51 -1.70
C LEU A 18 -9.20 -10.30 -0.89
N PHE A 19 -10.37 -10.35 -0.25
CA PHE A 19 -10.91 -9.21 0.50
C PHE A 19 -10.02 -8.75 1.67
N PRO A 20 -9.48 -9.64 2.53
CA PRO A 20 -8.52 -9.23 3.56
C PRO A 20 -7.25 -8.60 2.98
N ILE A 21 -6.78 -9.10 1.84
CA ILE A 21 -5.60 -8.56 1.15
C ILE A 21 -5.89 -7.18 0.56
N ALA A 22 -7.11 -6.97 0.03
CA ALA A 22 -7.56 -5.67 -0.46
C ALA A 22 -7.69 -4.67 0.70
N LEU A 23 -8.21 -5.08 1.86
CA LEU A 23 -8.22 -4.22 3.06
C LEU A 23 -6.80 -3.82 3.49
N CYS A 24 -5.84 -4.75 3.43
CA CYS A 24 -4.43 -4.42 3.64
C CYS A 24 -3.95 -3.42 2.58
N HIS A 25 -4.29 -3.59 1.30
CA HIS A 25 -3.92 -2.64 0.25
C HIS A 25 -4.51 -1.23 0.50
N THR A 26 -5.77 -1.15 0.91
CA THR A 26 -6.39 0.10 1.37
C THR A 26 -5.62 0.71 2.53
N GLY A 27 -5.26 -0.10 3.55
CA GLY A 27 -4.46 0.36 4.68
C GLY A 27 -3.07 0.89 4.29
N VAL A 28 -2.43 0.29 3.29
CA VAL A 28 -1.17 0.82 2.71
C VAL A 28 -1.40 2.21 2.15
N HIS A 29 -2.43 2.37 1.32
CA HIS A 29 -2.69 3.64 0.64
C HIS A 29 -3.09 4.74 1.62
N VAL A 30 -4.06 4.48 2.49
CA VAL A 30 -4.56 5.46 3.48
C VAL A 30 -3.45 5.86 4.45
N GLY A 31 -2.74 4.88 5.02
CA GLY A 31 -1.64 5.16 5.95
C GLY A 31 -0.55 6.00 5.30
N ALA A 32 -0.19 5.70 4.05
CA ALA A 32 0.81 6.47 3.32
C ALA A 32 0.33 7.90 3.05
N VAL A 33 -0.88 8.12 2.53
CA VAL A 33 -1.38 9.46 2.21
C VAL A 33 -1.51 10.32 3.47
N ILE A 34 -2.01 9.76 4.58
CA ILE A 34 -2.08 10.48 5.87
C ILE A 34 -0.68 10.82 6.36
N ALA A 35 0.29 9.90 6.27
CA ALA A 35 1.67 10.17 6.70
C ALA A 35 2.31 11.31 5.92
N LEU A 36 2.11 11.32 4.60
CA LEU A 36 2.63 12.36 3.70
C LEU A 36 1.96 13.73 3.94
N GLY A 37 0.71 13.75 4.39
CA GLY A 37 0.01 14.99 4.76
C GLY A 37 0.33 15.48 6.18
N ALA A 38 0.69 14.59 7.10
CA ALA A 38 0.91 14.89 8.52
C ALA A 38 2.38 15.20 8.87
N GLY A 39 3.32 15.02 7.95
CA GLY A 39 4.75 15.23 8.18
C GLY A 39 5.54 15.28 6.88
N ALA A 40 6.86 15.31 6.98
CA ALA A 40 7.72 15.33 5.80
C ALA A 40 7.62 14.01 5.02
N VAL A 41 7.67 14.11 3.69
CA VAL A 41 7.72 12.94 2.78
C VAL A 41 8.90 12.04 3.12
N SER A 42 10.07 12.62 3.43
CA SER A 42 11.27 11.91 3.87
C SER A 42 11.02 11.08 5.13
N PHE A 43 10.34 11.66 6.13
CA PHE A 43 10.05 10.99 7.38
C PHE A 43 9.16 9.76 7.18
N ALA A 44 8.10 9.90 6.39
CA ALA A 44 7.24 8.76 6.06
C ALA A 44 8.05 7.61 5.44
N HIS A 45 9.00 7.90 4.55
CA HIS A 45 9.86 6.88 3.94
C HIS A 45 10.91 6.32 4.91
N ILE A 46 11.44 7.13 5.84
CA ILE A 46 12.31 6.65 6.93
C ILE A 46 11.58 5.60 7.76
N VAL A 47 10.36 5.91 8.22
CA VAL A 47 9.55 4.95 8.99
C VAL A 47 9.25 3.72 8.13
N LYS A 48 8.90 3.93 6.85
CA LYS A 48 8.60 2.82 5.93
C LYS A 48 9.77 1.90 5.65
N ALA A 49 11.00 2.37 5.77
CA ALA A 49 12.20 1.52 5.64
C ALA A 49 12.29 0.40 6.69
N SER A 50 11.50 0.47 7.77
CA SER A 50 11.36 -0.63 8.75
C SER A 50 10.46 -1.79 8.29
N GLU A 51 9.87 -1.73 7.09
CA GLU A 51 9.00 -2.78 6.54
C GLU A 51 9.61 -4.21 6.65
N PRO A 52 10.91 -4.45 6.40
CA PRO A 52 11.48 -5.80 6.55
C PRO A 52 11.33 -6.40 7.96
N VAL A 53 11.35 -5.57 9.01
CA VAL A 53 11.14 -6.01 10.40
C VAL A 53 9.72 -6.54 10.57
N ILE A 54 8.76 -5.78 10.05
CA ILE A 54 7.34 -6.14 10.11
C ILE A 54 7.04 -7.35 9.21
N THR A 55 7.70 -7.46 8.05
CA THR A 55 7.56 -8.61 7.15
C THR A 55 8.06 -9.91 7.79
N CYS A 56 9.16 -9.88 8.55
CA CYS A 56 9.61 -11.04 9.33
C CYS A 56 8.54 -11.49 10.33
N LEU A 57 7.90 -10.55 11.04
CA LEU A 57 6.80 -10.83 11.96
C LEU A 57 5.58 -11.40 11.22
N MET A 58 5.17 -10.81 10.10
CA MET A 58 4.01 -11.28 9.33
C MET A 58 4.24 -12.66 8.71
N ASN A 59 5.46 -12.97 8.25
CA ASN A 59 5.82 -14.32 7.79
C ASN A 59 5.64 -15.35 8.91
N TYR A 60 6.06 -15.04 10.14
CA TYR A 60 5.82 -15.91 11.29
C TYR A 60 4.33 -16.05 11.60
N LEU A 61 3.58 -14.94 11.69
CA LEU A 61 2.17 -14.96 12.08
C LEU A 61 1.25 -15.64 11.05
N PHE A 62 1.48 -15.44 9.75
CA PHE A 62 0.58 -15.95 8.70
C PHE A 62 1.02 -17.26 8.04
N LEU A 63 2.33 -17.55 8.06
CA LEU A 63 2.91 -18.73 7.42
C LEU A 63 3.61 -19.68 8.40
N GLY A 64 3.87 -19.27 9.65
CA GLY A 64 4.68 -20.03 10.60
C GLY A 64 6.15 -20.13 10.20
N GLN A 65 6.61 -19.26 9.29
CA GLN A 65 7.97 -19.32 8.75
C GLN A 65 8.93 -18.51 9.60
N VAL A 66 10.04 -19.15 9.99
CA VAL A 66 11.19 -18.50 10.64
C VAL A 66 12.28 -18.35 9.59
N LEU A 67 12.83 -17.15 9.47
CA LEU A 67 13.87 -16.86 8.49
C LEU A 67 15.27 -17.25 9.01
N PRO A 68 16.26 -17.44 8.14
CA PRO A 68 17.62 -17.74 8.57
C PRO A 68 18.19 -16.63 9.47
N LEU A 69 19.04 -17.00 10.44
CA LEU A 69 19.69 -16.06 11.37
C LEU A 69 20.33 -14.82 10.68
N PRO A 70 21.01 -14.94 9.52
CA PRO A 70 21.53 -13.77 8.82
C PRO A 70 20.48 -12.69 8.51
N VAL A 71 19.22 -13.07 8.24
CA VAL A 71 18.13 -12.11 8.00
C VAL A 71 17.82 -11.33 9.28
N TYR A 72 17.74 -12.00 10.42
CA TYR A 72 17.50 -11.32 11.70
C TYR A 72 18.66 -10.40 12.09
N LEU A 73 19.91 -10.78 11.77
CA LEU A 73 21.08 -9.93 12.00
C LEU A 73 21.05 -8.65 11.15
N THR A 74 20.53 -8.70 9.91
CA THR A 74 20.38 -7.48 9.09
C THR A 74 19.25 -6.57 9.57
N LEU A 75 18.30 -7.06 10.38
CA LEU A 75 17.28 -6.20 10.99
C LEU A 75 17.87 -5.22 12.01
N LEU A 76 18.97 -5.57 12.69
CA LEU A 76 19.61 -4.72 13.68
C LEU A 76 20.04 -3.35 13.10
N PRO A 77 20.82 -3.28 11.99
CA PRO A 77 21.15 -1.99 11.39
C PRO A 77 19.94 -1.28 10.79
N ILE A 78 18.90 -1.99 10.32
CA ILE A 78 17.66 -1.37 9.85
C ILE A 78 16.96 -0.63 10.99
N ILE A 79 16.74 -1.31 12.12
CA ILE A 79 16.12 -0.71 13.31
C ILE A 79 16.95 0.46 13.81
N GLY A 80 18.27 0.29 13.90
CA GLY A 80 19.18 1.36 14.30
C GLY A 80 19.11 2.59 13.38
N GLY A 81 19.16 2.37 12.07
CA GLY A 81 19.07 3.43 11.06
C GLY A 81 17.76 4.20 11.13
N VAL A 82 16.63 3.49 11.18
CA VAL A 82 15.29 4.10 11.29
C VAL A 82 15.15 4.86 12.61
N ALA A 83 15.64 4.32 13.73
CA ALA A 83 15.59 4.99 15.03
C ALA A 83 16.40 6.29 15.04
N ILE A 84 17.65 6.25 14.56
CA ILE A 84 18.52 7.44 14.52
C ILE A 84 17.95 8.51 13.57
N ALA A 85 17.48 8.12 12.40
CA ALA A 85 16.88 9.05 11.43
C ALA A 85 15.58 9.67 11.97
N SER A 86 14.73 8.89 12.65
CA SER A 86 13.48 9.38 13.25
C SER A 86 13.73 10.35 14.41
N MET A 87 14.75 10.12 15.24
CA MET A 87 15.11 11.02 16.35
C MET A 87 15.63 12.39 15.89
N LYS A 88 16.11 12.50 14.65
CA LYS A 88 16.66 13.73 14.07
C LYS A 88 15.70 14.44 13.12
N GLU A 89 14.50 13.91 12.93
CA GLU A 89 13.52 14.49 12.03
C GLU A 89 12.85 15.73 12.64
N LEU A 90 12.92 16.85 11.92
CA LEU A 90 12.35 18.13 12.36
C LEU A 90 10.82 18.16 12.18
N SER A 91 10.30 17.45 11.19
CA SER A 91 8.87 17.34 10.90
C SER A 91 8.22 16.10 11.53
N PHE A 92 8.75 15.63 12.65
CA PHE A 92 8.19 14.49 13.37
C PHE A 92 6.80 14.83 13.92
N THR A 93 5.80 14.01 13.58
CA THR A 93 4.50 14.02 14.26
C THR A 93 4.10 12.59 14.62
N VAL A 94 3.42 12.44 15.76
CA VAL A 94 2.89 11.12 16.17
C VAL A 94 1.91 10.59 15.13
N LEU A 95 1.14 11.48 14.49
CA LEU A 95 0.23 11.10 13.41
C LEU A 95 1.00 10.54 12.21
N ALA A 96 2.06 11.23 11.74
CA ALA A 96 2.88 10.75 10.62
C ALA A 96 3.58 9.42 10.94
N LEU A 97 4.09 9.27 12.17
CA LEU A 97 4.68 8.01 12.62
C LEU A 97 3.65 6.88 12.63
N ALA A 98 2.49 7.10 13.24
CA ALA A 98 1.44 6.09 13.39
C ALA A 98 0.85 5.67 12.04
N SER A 99 0.57 6.62 11.15
CA SER A 99 0.03 6.32 9.82
C SER A 99 1.07 5.68 8.89
N ALA A 100 2.35 6.08 8.97
CA ALA A 100 3.43 5.40 8.26
C ALA A 100 3.61 3.95 8.78
N MET A 101 3.47 3.73 10.08
CA MET A 101 3.52 2.38 10.65
C MET A 101 2.32 1.52 10.27
N LEU A 102 1.12 2.12 10.22
CA LEU A 102 -0.06 1.46 9.65
C LEU A 102 0.19 1.05 8.20
N SER A 103 0.80 1.92 7.40
CA SER A 103 1.17 1.59 6.01
C SER A 103 2.16 0.42 5.95
N ASN A 104 3.13 0.34 6.85
CA ASN A 104 4.09 -0.76 6.90
C ASN A 104 3.44 -2.09 7.26
N VAL A 105 2.69 -2.14 8.36
CA VAL A 105 1.98 -3.35 8.79
C VAL A 105 1.06 -3.85 7.69
N SER A 106 0.29 -2.93 7.09
CA SER A 106 -0.58 -3.24 5.96
C SER A 106 0.20 -3.73 4.73
N SER A 107 1.39 -3.17 4.47
CA SER A 107 2.21 -3.52 3.31
C SER A 107 2.83 -4.90 3.47
N SER A 108 3.45 -5.18 4.62
CA SER A 108 3.97 -6.50 4.96
C SER A 108 2.88 -7.56 4.94
N ALA A 109 1.73 -7.29 5.55
CA ALA A 109 0.60 -8.23 5.56
C ALA A 109 0.09 -8.53 4.15
N ARG A 110 -0.11 -7.48 3.33
CA ARG A 110 -0.47 -7.61 1.92
C ARG A 110 0.57 -8.43 1.16
N GLY A 111 1.86 -8.11 1.30
CA GLY A 111 2.94 -8.79 0.60
C GLY A 111 2.98 -10.30 0.91
N VAL A 112 2.94 -10.66 2.19
CA VAL A 112 2.96 -12.07 2.63
C VAL A 112 1.72 -12.83 2.17
N LEU A 113 0.51 -12.26 2.33
CA LEU A 113 -0.73 -12.92 1.91
C LEU A 113 -0.89 -12.99 0.39
N SER A 114 -0.46 -11.96 -0.34
CA SER A 114 -0.40 -11.97 -1.81
C SER A 114 0.57 -13.05 -2.29
N LYS A 115 1.76 -13.16 -1.70
CA LYS A 115 2.72 -14.22 -2.04
C LYS A 115 2.14 -15.61 -1.78
N LYS A 116 1.53 -15.82 -0.61
CA LYS A 116 0.84 -17.08 -0.26
C LYS A 116 -0.23 -17.44 -1.30
N THR A 117 -0.96 -16.44 -1.78
CA THR A 117 -2.00 -16.60 -2.80
C THR A 117 -1.41 -16.98 -4.16
N MET A 118 -0.32 -16.33 -4.58
CA MET A 118 0.36 -16.62 -5.84
C MET A 118 1.06 -17.99 -5.87
N SER A 119 1.57 -18.44 -4.72
CA SER A 119 2.25 -19.74 -4.59
C SER A 119 1.32 -20.90 -4.18
N GLY A 120 0.07 -20.60 -3.81
CA GLY A 120 -0.91 -21.57 -3.33
C GLY A 120 -1.72 -22.25 -4.45
N LYS A 121 -2.90 -22.77 -4.10
CA LYS A 121 -3.87 -23.28 -5.09
C LYS A 121 -4.27 -22.14 -6.03
N LYS A 122 -4.35 -22.40 -7.34
CA LYS A 122 -4.79 -21.41 -8.34
C LYS A 122 -6.17 -20.85 -7.95
N ILE A 123 -6.18 -19.61 -7.46
CA ILE A 123 -7.40 -18.85 -7.19
C ILE A 123 -7.75 -18.15 -8.50
N GLY A 124 -8.76 -18.66 -9.21
CA GLY A 124 -9.12 -18.15 -10.54
C GLY A 124 -8.19 -18.60 -11.68
N GLU A 125 -8.65 -18.35 -12.91
CA GLU A 125 -7.84 -18.54 -14.11
C GLU A 125 -7.04 -17.26 -14.37
N ASN A 126 -5.71 -17.38 -14.51
CA ASN A 126 -4.79 -16.26 -14.80
C ASN A 126 -4.57 -15.23 -13.68
N LEU A 127 -4.69 -15.60 -12.39
CA LEU A 127 -4.31 -14.70 -11.28
C LEU A 127 -2.78 -14.64 -11.08
N ASP A 128 -2.08 -14.08 -12.07
CA ASP A 128 -0.66 -13.73 -11.96
C ASP A 128 -0.45 -12.48 -11.09
N ALA A 129 0.81 -12.03 -10.96
CA ALA A 129 1.17 -10.93 -10.06
C ALA A 129 0.44 -9.62 -10.42
N GLN A 130 0.38 -9.32 -11.71
CA GLN A 130 -0.23 -8.10 -12.24
C GLN A 130 -1.74 -8.14 -12.07
N ASN A 131 -2.37 -9.27 -12.44
CA ASN A 131 -3.81 -9.42 -12.31
C ASN A 131 -4.24 -9.43 -10.84
N LEU A 132 -3.44 -10.02 -9.95
CA LEU A 132 -3.67 -9.92 -8.51
C LEU A 132 -3.65 -8.46 -8.06
N TYR A 133 -2.62 -7.69 -8.45
CA TYR A 133 -2.55 -6.28 -8.10
C TYR A 133 -3.73 -5.45 -8.64
N ALA A 134 -4.11 -5.68 -9.91
CA ALA A 134 -5.23 -5.02 -10.54
C ALA A 134 -6.54 -5.26 -9.79
N VAL A 135 -6.81 -6.52 -9.41
CA VAL A 135 -8.01 -6.90 -8.64
C VAL A 135 -7.99 -6.28 -7.24
N LEU A 136 -6.86 -6.33 -6.54
CA LEU A 136 -6.73 -5.72 -5.22
C LEU A 136 -6.96 -4.21 -5.28
N THR A 137 -6.42 -3.54 -6.30
CA THR A 137 -6.62 -2.10 -6.52
C THR A 137 -8.10 -1.79 -6.79
N ALA A 138 -8.76 -2.57 -7.67
CA ALA A 138 -10.18 -2.37 -7.96
C ALA A 138 -11.06 -2.55 -6.70
N MET A 139 -10.82 -3.61 -5.92
CA MET A 139 -11.51 -3.84 -4.65
C MET A 139 -11.25 -2.72 -3.64
N SER A 140 -10.00 -2.26 -3.54
CA SER A 140 -9.62 -1.18 -2.62
C SER A 140 -10.29 0.14 -2.99
N THR A 141 -10.39 0.46 -4.30
CA THR A 141 -11.14 1.63 -4.79
C THR A 141 -12.62 1.56 -4.39
N LEU A 142 -13.25 0.39 -4.51
CA LEU A 142 -14.65 0.20 -4.10
C LEU A 142 -14.85 0.37 -2.58
N VAL A 143 -13.84 0.08 -1.76
CA VAL A 143 -13.86 0.32 -0.31
C VAL A 143 -13.56 1.79 0.02
N LEU A 144 -12.62 2.40 -0.70
CA LEU A 144 -12.14 3.76 -0.45
C LEU A 144 -13.15 4.84 -0.80
N ILE A 145 -13.88 4.70 -1.92
CA ILE A 145 -14.88 5.69 -2.33
C ILE A 145 -15.94 5.93 -1.24
N PRO A 146 -16.64 4.90 -0.72
CA PRO A 146 -17.62 5.12 0.34
C PRO A 146 -16.98 5.58 1.66
N ALA A 147 -15.78 5.11 2.00
CA ALA A 147 -15.08 5.56 3.20
C ALA A 147 -14.71 7.06 3.12
N MET A 148 -14.19 7.51 1.98
CA MET A 148 -13.88 8.92 1.72
C MET A 148 -15.14 9.78 1.81
N LEU A 149 -16.24 9.37 1.17
CA LEU A 149 -17.51 10.09 1.26
C LEU A 149 -18.07 10.13 2.69
N ALA A 150 -17.88 9.08 3.49
CA ALA A 150 -18.35 9.03 4.87
C ALA A 150 -17.53 9.90 5.83
N ILE A 151 -16.21 10.02 5.61
CA ILE A 151 -15.28 10.72 6.51
C ILE A 151 -15.09 12.18 6.10
N GLU A 152 -14.90 12.43 4.80
CA GLU A 152 -14.53 13.74 4.25
C GLU A 152 -15.67 14.39 3.44
N GLY A 153 -16.72 13.62 3.13
CA GLY A 153 -17.84 14.11 2.32
C GLY A 153 -17.40 14.53 0.92
N THR A 154 -17.82 15.73 0.52
CA THR A 154 -17.45 16.34 -0.77
C THR A 154 -16.27 17.30 -0.64
N GLY A 155 -15.51 17.24 0.48
CA GLY A 155 -14.40 18.15 0.80
C GLY A 155 -13.35 18.25 -0.31
N PHE A 156 -13.10 17.17 -1.04
CA PHE A 156 -12.23 17.14 -2.22
C PHE A 156 -12.55 18.26 -3.23
N PHE A 157 -13.83 18.50 -3.55
CA PHE A 157 -14.20 19.53 -4.53
C PHE A 157 -13.90 20.95 -4.03
N SER A 158 -14.06 21.18 -2.72
CA SER A 158 -13.70 22.45 -2.11
C SER A 158 -12.19 22.65 -2.14
N ALA A 159 -11.42 21.64 -1.69
CA ALA A 159 -9.97 21.66 -1.72
C ALA A 159 -9.42 21.90 -3.13
N PHE A 160 -9.95 21.18 -4.13
CA PHE A 160 -9.55 21.36 -5.53
C PHE A 160 -9.76 22.80 -6.01
N LYS A 161 -10.94 23.39 -5.74
CA LYS A 161 -11.25 24.78 -6.10
C LYS A 161 -10.32 25.77 -5.37
N SER A 162 -10.08 25.56 -4.08
CA SER A 162 -9.19 26.41 -3.28
C SER A 162 -7.75 26.38 -3.80
N THR A 163 -7.23 25.21 -4.17
CA THR A 163 -5.88 25.10 -4.77
C THR A 163 -5.77 25.80 -6.11
N VAL A 164 -6.81 25.72 -6.96
CA VAL A 164 -6.84 26.45 -8.23
C VAL A 164 -6.95 27.96 -8.00
N ALA A 165 -7.77 28.38 -7.02
CA ALA A 165 -7.94 29.78 -6.68
C ALA A 165 -6.69 30.44 -6.07
N ALA A 166 -5.80 29.64 -5.45
CA ALA A 166 -4.50 30.11 -4.95
C ALA A 166 -3.54 30.56 -6.06
N GLY A 167 -3.83 30.22 -7.32
CA GLY A 167 -3.10 30.73 -8.50
C GLY A 167 -1.95 29.85 -8.99
N ASP A 168 -1.53 28.84 -8.21
CA ASP A 168 -0.42 27.96 -8.58
C ASP A 168 -0.79 26.95 -9.67
N PHE A 169 -2.09 26.64 -9.83
CA PHE A 169 -2.57 25.65 -10.78
C PHE A 169 -3.84 26.11 -11.50
N THR A 170 -3.98 25.70 -12.76
CA THR A 170 -5.26 25.71 -13.49
C THR A 170 -6.06 24.44 -13.17
N ASN A 171 -7.37 24.46 -13.43
CA ASN A 171 -8.21 23.24 -13.36
C ASN A 171 -7.60 22.09 -14.17
N LYS A 172 -7.11 22.38 -15.39
CA LYS A 172 -6.52 21.38 -16.27
C LYS A 172 -5.20 20.85 -15.71
N SER A 173 -4.29 21.72 -15.28
CA SER A 173 -2.98 21.29 -14.79
C SER A 173 -3.09 20.49 -13.49
N LEU A 174 -3.99 20.88 -12.57
CA LEU A 174 -4.23 20.13 -11.34
C LEU A 174 -4.87 18.77 -11.63
N ALA A 175 -5.89 18.71 -12.50
CA ALA A 175 -6.52 17.46 -12.91
C ALA A 175 -5.53 16.50 -13.61
N VAL A 176 -4.69 17.03 -14.49
CA VAL A 176 -3.61 16.25 -15.14
C VAL A 176 -2.61 15.75 -14.11
N LEU A 177 -2.21 16.57 -13.14
CA LEU A 177 -1.28 16.16 -12.09
C LEU A 177 -1.85 15.05 -11.19
N LEU A 178 -3.13 15.14 -10.82
CA LEU A 178 -3.84 14.09 -10.08
C LEU A 178 -3.91 12.78 -10.90
N GLY A 179 -4.25 12.89 -12.19
CA GLY A 179 -4.32 11.74 -13.10
C GLY A 179 -2.95 11.07 -13.29
N LEU A 180 -1.89 11.86 -13.50
CA LEU A 180 -0.52 11.35 -13.61
C LEU A 180 -0.04 10.74 -12.30
N GLY A 181 -0.31 11.38 -11.16
CA GLY A 181 0.01 10.84 -9.84
C GLY A 181 -0.64 9.46 -9.61
N GLY A 182 -1.93 9.32 -9.96
CA GLY A 182 -2.64 8.04 -9.89
C GLY A 182 -2.08 6.98 -10.85
N ALA A 183 -1.80 7.36 -12.10
CA ALA A 183 -1.23 6.46 -13.09
C ALA A 183 0.17 5.97 -12.69
N SER A 184 1.03 6.88 -12.23
CA SER A 184 2.36 6.53 -11.71
C SER A 184 2.26 5.66 -10.46
N TYR A 185 1.30 5.94 -9.56
CA TYR A 185 1.04 5.12 -8.38
C TYR A 185 0.69 3.68 -8.76
N TYR A 186 -0.22 3.51 -9.72
CA TYR A 186 -0.60 2.19 -10.21
C TYR A 186 0.61 1.46 -10.84
N ALA A 187 1.31 2.13 -11.75
CA ALA A 187 2.41 1.54 -12.51
C ALA A 187 3.55 1.06 -11.61
N TYR A 188 3.98 1.86 -10.63
CA TYR A 188 5.08 1.43 -9.75
C TYR A 188 4.68 0.20 -8.90
N ASN A 189 3.43 0.14 -8.43
CA ASN A 189 2.99 -0.97 -7.59
C ASN A 189 2.75 -2.25 -8.41
N GLU A 190 2.29 -2.14 -9.65
CA GLU A 190 2.18 -3.29 -10.56
C GLU A 190 3.56 -3.94 -10.77
N VAL A 191 4.59 -3.12 -11.00
CA VAL A 191 5.98 -3.57 -11.10
C VAL A 191 6.48 -4.13 -9.75
N ALA A 192 6.09 -3.54 -8.63
CA ALA A 192 6.43 -4.08 -7.31
C ALA A 192 5.80 -5.48 -7.07
N PHE A 193 4.57 -5.70 -7.54
CA PHE A 193 3.93 -7.02 -7.48
C PHE A 193 4.61 -8.04 -8.40
N LEU A 194 5.03 -7.63 -9.59
CA LEU A 194 5.88 -8.46 -10.47
C LEU A 194 7.14 -8.93 -9.75
N ALA A 195 7.83 -8.01 -9.05
CA ALA A 195 8.99 -8.35 -8.24
C ALA A 195 8.62 -9.31 -7.10
N LEU A 196 7.55 -9.03 -6.35
CA LEU A 196 7.03 -9.91 -5.29
C LEU A 196 6.73 -11.33 -5.82
N GLY A 197 6.27 -11.45 -7.06
CA GLY A 197 6.08 -12.75 -7.71
C GLY A 197 7.38 -13.56 -7.85
N LYS A 198 8.54 -12.91 -7.94
CA LYS A 198 9.85 -13.52 -8.20
C LYS A 198 10.73 -13.68 -6.96
N VAL A 199 10.49 -12.94 -5.88
CA VAL A 199 11.31 -12.98 -4.65
C VAL A 199 10.51 -13.41 -3.43
N ASN A 200 11.20 -13.77 -2.34
CA ASN A 200 10.53 -13.98 -1.05
C ASN A 200 10.05 -12.64 -0.48
N PRO A 201 8.91 -12.61 0.23
CA PRO A 201 8.40 -11.40 0.89
C PRO A 201 9.38 -10.86 1.93
#